data_AF-A0A357SZ00-F1
#
_entry.id   AF-A0A357SZ00-F1
#
_cell.length_a   1.000
_cell.length_b   1.000
_cell.length_c   1.000
_cell.angle_alpha   90.00
_cell.angle_beta   90.00
_cell.angle_gamma   90.00
#
_symmetry.space_group_name_H-M   'P 1'
#
loop_
_entity.id
_entity.type
_entity.pdbx_description
1 polymer ?
#
loop_
_entity_poly.entity_id
_entity_poly.type
_entity_poly.pdbx_seq_one_letter_code
_entity_poly.pdbx_strand_id
1 'polypeptide(L)'
;QEGLKKAQEVYKRLQAGESFEDLAKEYSDDTSNKDQGGRLGTAPIAYFKSSFVPEFVEAALKLNSGEFSAPVKTQFGYHLIKIINKKLAQGEDWEKEKGKISDEIFSRKFQTEKKEEWVKEQRDKTAKVEILDPTLLGYHLAQKEKWAEAAQAYEKALKDKRYKNDLRTFLALAEIYKEAKNFDAALDVFLRLPKNLKEDFQVYMTKAEIYKAKGDQDQIKQALLGAETKAGDEIFLLNQVLAKMKELELTTEAKALEDKIAVIQARIAKEQEEFNKILQEEQEKIGVQNQEEEIVETPSDTN
;
A
#
# COMPACT_ATOMS: atom_id res chain seq x y z
N GLN A 1 -32.17 5.58 -15.19
CA GLN A 1 -32.53 4.91 -16.46
C GLN A 1 -32.99 5.90 -17.55
N GLU A 2 -33.49 7.07 -17.18
CA GLU A 2 -33.94 8.12 -18.09
C GLU A 2 -32.86 8.60 -19.08
N GLY A 3 -31.62 8.83 -18.62
CA GLY A 3 -30.53 9.29 -19.48
C GLY A 3 -30.15 8.33 -20.62
N LEU A 4 -30.28 7.01 -20.44
CA LEU A 4 -30.05 6.04 -21.52
C LEU A 4 -31.15 6.12 -22.58
N LYS A 5 -32.41 6.25 -22.15
CA LYS A 5 -33.56 6.39 -23.07
C LYS A 5 -33.43 7.65 -23.92
N LYS A 6 -33.09 8.79 -23.29
CA LYS A 6 -32.83 10.07 -23.96
C LYS A 6 -31.66 9.94 -24.97
N ALA A 7 -30.55 9.33 -24.56
CA ALA A 7 -29.42 9.11 -25.47
C ALA A 7 -29.77 8.17 -26.66
N GLN A 8 -30.59 7.14 -26.43
CA GLN A 8 -31.04 6.24 -27.50
C GLN A 8 -32.02 6.91 -28.47
N GLU A 9 -32.87 7.80 -27.98
CA GLU A 9 -33.76 8.62 -28.82
C GLU A 9 -32.95 9.54 -29.73
N VAL A 10 -32.01 10.31 -29.15
CA VAL A 10 -31.12 11.20 -29.91
C VAL A 10 -30.28 10.40 -30.92
N TYR A 11 -29.78 9.23 -30.54
CA TYR A 11 -29.04 8.36 -31.45
C TYR A 11 -29.88 7.94 -32.67
N LYS A 12 -31.16 7.58 -32.47
CA LYS A 12 -32.06 7.26 -33.59
C LYS A 12 -32.33 8.45 -34.50
N ARG A 13 -32.49 9.66 -33.94
CA ARG A 13 -32.65 10.91 -34.69
C ARG A 13 -31.40 11.23 -35.52
N LEU A 14 -30.20 11.05 -34.95
CA LEU A 14 -28.93 11.15 -35.69
C LEU A 14 -28.84 10.15 -36.85
N GLN A 15 -29.25 8.90 -36.61
CA GLN A 15 -29.29 7.88 -37.67
C GLN A 15 -30.31 8.21 -38.77
N ALA A 16 -31.37 8.96 -38.46
CA ALA A 16 -32.34 9.47 -39.42
C ALA A 16 -31.83 10.69 -40.23
N GLY A 17 -30.62 11.18 -39.96
CA GLY A 17 -29.98 12.26 -40.69
C GLY A 17 -30.18 13.65 -40.09
N GLU A 18 -30.72 13.74 -38.88
CA GLU A 18 -30.82 15.03 -38.18
C GLU A 18 -29.44 15.60 -37.82
N SER A 19 -29.36 16.92 -37.74
CA SER A 19 -28.15 17.68 -37.43
C SER A 19 -27.66 17.39 -36.01
N PHE A 20 -26.37 17.04 -35.89
CA PHE A 20 -25.77 16.78 -34.58
C PHE A 20 -25.73 18.05 -33.73
N GLU A 21 -25.45 19.18 -34.38
CA GLU A 21 -25.36 20.49 -33.76
C GLU A 21 -26.71 20.94 -33.20
N ASP A 22 -27.81 20.66 -33.89
CA ASP A 22 -29.16 21.02 -33.44
C ASP A 22 -29.62 20.11 -32.29
N LEU A 23 -29.38 18.79 -32.41
CA LEU A 23 -29.65 17.85 -31.33
C LEU A 23 -28.80 18.12 -30.08
N ALA A 24 -27.57 18.59 -30.24
CA ALA A 24 -26.74 19.02 -29.11
C ALA A 24 -27.33 20.24 -28.39
N LYS A 25 -27.85 21.24 -29.12
CA LYS A 25 -28.52 22.40 -28.50
C LYS A 25 -29.78 21.98 -27.73
N GLU A 26 -30.57 21.09 -28.32
CA GLU A 26 -31.85 20.63 -27.77
C GLU A 26 -31.66 19.70 -26.56
N TYR A 27 -30.76 18.72 -26.64
CA TYR A 27 -30.68 17.63 -25.67
C TYR A 27 -29.45 17.64 -24.76
N SER A 28 -28.38 18.37 -25.09
CA SER A 28 -27.16 18.35 -24.28
C SER A 28 -27.41 19.03 -22.93
N ASP A 29 -27.00 18.33 -21.88
CA ASP A 29 -26.99 18.81 -20.50
C ASP A 29 -25.66 19.55 -20.17
N ASP A 30 -24.67 19.56 -21.08
CA ASP A 30 -23.43 20.33 -20.93
C ASP A 30 -23.63 21.80 -21.36
N THR A 31 -23.86 22.66 -20.37
CA THR A 31 -24.08 24.09 -20.56
C THR A 31 -22.88 24.84 -21.13
N SER A 32 -21.68 24.26 -21.11
CA SER A 32 -20.45 24.91 -21.56
C SER A 32 -20.37 25.00 -23.09
N ASN A 33 -20.99 24.07 -23.80
CA ASN A 33 -20.85 23.94 -25.26
C ASN A 33 -22.16 23.59 -26.00
N LYS A 34 -23.28 23.34 -25.29
CA LYS A 34 -24.56 23.02 -25.94
C LYS A 34 -24.97 24.03 -27.00
N ASP A 35 -24.85 25.33 -26.73
CA ASP A 35 -25.25 26.40 -27.65
C ASP A 35 -24.30 26.52 -28.85
N GLN A 36 -23.10 25.96 -28.73
CA GLN A 36 -22.11 25.85 -29.80
C GLN A 36 -22.20 24.50 -30.53
N GLY A 37 -23.31 23.77 -30.38
CA GLY A 37 -23.52 22.47 -31.03
C GLY A 37 -22.63 21.35 -30.46
N GLY A 38 -22.21 21.44 -29.19
CA GLY A 38 -21.42 20.42 -28.52
C GLY A 38 -19.94 20.40 -28.88
N ARG A 39 -19.39 21.49 -29.43
CA ARG A 39 -18.00 21.53 -29.91
C ARG A 39 -17.00 21.60 -28.75
N LEU A 40 -16.09 20.63 -28.71
CA LEU A 40 -15.01 20.54 -27.70
C LEU A 40 -13.66 21.09 -28.19
N GLY A 41 -13.60 21.61 -29.42
CA GLY A 41 -12.38 22.15 -30.03
C GLY A 41 -11.45 21.07 -30.61
N THR A 42 -10.23 21.48 -30.94
CA THR A 42 -9.16 20.58 -31.44
C THR A 42 -8.06 20.52 -30.39
N ALA A 43 -7.65 19.31 -30.04
CA ALA A 43 -6.61 19.07 -29.05
C ALA A 43 -5.58 18.04 -29.54
N PRO A 44 -4.29 18.18 -29.14
CA PRO A 44 -3.32 17.11 -29.28
C PRO A 44 -3.79 15.84 -28.56
N ILE A 45 -3.46 14.66 -29.10
CA ILE A 45 -3.91 13.37 -28.57
C ILE A 45 -3.54 13.17 -27.10
N ALA A 46 -2.37 13.66 -26.67
CA ALA A 46 -1.91 13.56 -25.29
C ALA A 46 -2.84 14.35 -24.34
N TYR A 47 -3.17 15.60 -24.70
CA TYR A 47 -4.11 16.42 -23.94
C TYR A 47 -5.51 15.80 -23.92
N PHE A 48 -5.99 15.33 -25.08
CA PHE A 48 -7.29 14.67 -25.16
C PHE A 48 -7.37 13.43 -24.23
N LYS A 49 -6.31 12.62 -24.16
CA LYS A 49 -6.26 11.46 -23.25
C LYS A 49 -6.22 11.85 -21.77
N SER A 50 -5.61 12.98 -21.42
CA SER A 50 -5.53 13.45 -20.02
C SER A 50 -6.75 14.24 -19.55
N SER A 51 -7.45 14.91 -20.48
CA SER A 51 -8.55 15.83 -20.14
C SER A 51 -9.92 15.18 -20.13
N PHE A 52 -10.06 13.96 -20.66
CA PHE A 52 -11.32 13.23 -20.72
C PHE A 52 -11.18 11.86 -20.06
N VAL A 53 -12.31 11.34 -19.57
CA VAL A 53 -12.35 10.01 -18.93
C VAL A 53 -12.08 8.89 -19.94
N PRO A 54 -11.49 7.76 -19.51
CA PRO A 54 -11.03 6.70 -20.41
C PRO A 54 -12.09 6.19 -21.38
N GLU A 55 -13.34 6.00 -20.92
CA GLU A 55 -14.43 5.44 -21.74
C GLU A 55 -14.81 6.39 -22.89
N PHE A 56 -14.80 7.70 -22.65
CA PHE A 56 -15.05 8.72 -23.67
C PHE A 56 -13.93 8.72 -24.70
N VAL A 57 -12.68 8.72 -24.22
CA VAL A 57 -11.48 8.73 -25.06
C VAL A 57 -11.45 7.49 -25.96
N GLU A 58 -11.66 6.30 -25.41
CA GLU A 58 -11.64 5.05 -26.17
C GLU A 58 -12.72 5.01 -27.25
N ALA A 59 -13.94 5.46 -26.94
CA ALA A 59 -15.02 5.52 -27.91
C ALA A 59 -14.72 6.53 -29.03
N ALA A 60 -14.24 7.73 -28.67
CA ALA A 60 -13.88 8.77 -29.63
C ALA A 60 -12.75 8.32 -30.58
N LEU A 61 -11.74 7.61 -30.07
CA LEU A 61 -10.59 7.18 -30.89
C LEU A 61 -10.91 6.07 -31.88
N LYS A 62 -12.01 5.33 -31.68
CA LYS A 62 -12.50 4.30 -32.60
C LYS A 62 -13.25 4.87 -33.80
N LEU A 63 -13.73 6.12 -33.72
CA LEU A 63 -14.47 6.77 -34.80
C LEU A 63 -13.54 7.30 -35.90
N ASN A 64 -14.03 7.28 -37.13
CA ASN A 64 -13.45 7.99 -38.27
C ASN A 64 -13.97 9.44 -38.34
N SER A 65 -13.31 10.29 -39.14
CA SER A 65 -13.80 11.65 -39.42
C SER A 65 -15.21 11.61 -40.01
N GLY A 66 -16.12 12.39 -39.42
CA GLY A 66 -17.53 12.47 -39.78
C GLY A 66 -18.44 11.48 -39.03
N GLU A 67 -17.89 10.44 -38.40
CA GLU A 67 -18.68 9.43 -37.71
C GLU A 67 -19.10 9.89 -36.31
N PHE A 68 -20.21 9.31 -35.83
CA PHE A 68 -20.69 9.46 -34.45
C PHE A 68 -20.84 8.11 -33.75
N SER A 69 -20.67 8.08 -32.43
CA SER A 69 -20.74 6.88 -31.60
C SER A 69 -22.19 6.48 -31.28
N ALA A 70 -22.37 5.21 -30.91
CA ALA A 70 -23.49 4.81 -30.06
C ALA A 70 -23.37 5.46 -28.66
N PRO A 71 -24.43 5.44 -27.82
CA PRO A 71 -24.37 5.99 -26.47
C PRO A 71 -23.22 5.40 -25.62
N VAL A 72 -22.32 6.26 -25.16
CA VAL A 72 -21.15 5.91 -24.33
C VAL A 72 -21.45 6.25 -22.88
N LYS A 73 -21.43 5.24 -21.99
CA LYS A 73 -21.62 5.45 -20.56
C LYS A 73 -20.31 5.94 -19.93
N THR A 74 -20.40 7.01 -19.13
CA THR A 74 -19.33 7.49 -18.25
C THR A 74 -19.89 7.81 -16.86
N GLN A 75 -19.02 8.23 -15.93
CA GLN A 75 -19.43 8.79 -14.64
C GLN A 75 -20.33 10.03 -14.76
N PHE A 76 -20.27 10.79 -15.87
CA PHE A 76 -21.05 12.02 -16.08
C PHE A 76 -22.40 11.80 -16.77
N GLY A 77 -22.73 10.57 -17.17
CA GLY A 77 -23.97 10.27 -17.90
C GLY A 77 -23.73 9.48 -19.17
N TYR A 78 -24.54 9.73 -20.19
CA TYR A 78 -24.44 9.09 -21.50
C TYR A 78 -24.09 10.12 -22.55
N HIS A 79 -23.11 9.79 -23.39
CA HIS A 79 -22.56 10.69 -24.39
C HIS A 79 -22.74 10.12 -25.79
N LEU A 80 -23.07 10.99 -26.74
CA LEU A 80 -22.93 10.73 -28.17
C LEU A 80 -21.76 11.57 -28.66
N ILE A 81 -20.79 10.94 -29.30
CA ILE A 81 -19.52 11.57 -29.65
C ILE A 81 -19.44 11.62 -31.16
N LYS A 82 -19.13 12.77 -31.75
CA LYS A 82 -18.86 12.92 -33.19
C LYS A 82 -17.44 13.42 -33.41
N ILE A 83 -16.67 12.72 -34.22
CA ILE A 83 -15.35 13.20 -34.64
C ILE A 83 -15.53 14.04 -35.89
N ILE A 84 -15.27 15.34 -35.79
CA ILE A 84 -15.35 16.24 -36.96
C ILE A 84 -14.16 15.98 -37.90
N ASN A 85 -12.95 15.95 -37.34
CA ASN A 85 -11.73 15.68 -38.09
C ASN A 85 -10.71 14.99 -37.18
N LYS A 86 -9.98 14.03 -37.75
CA LYS A 86 -8.87 13.30 -37.13
C LYS A 86 -7.67 13.35 -38.07
N LYS A 87 -6.67 14.14 -37.70
CA LYS A 87 -5.39 14.19 -38.43
C LYS A 87 -4.37 13.31 -37.71
N LEU A 88 -3.89 12.26 -38.39
CA LEU A 88 -2.72 11.53 -37.94
C LEU A 88 -1.47 12.37 -38.28
N ALA A 89 -0.49 12.40 -37.37
CA ALA A 89 0.82 12.94 -37.68
C ALA A 89 1.43 12.06 -38.80
N GLN A 90 1.81 12.68 -39.90
CA GLN A 90 2.41 12.03 -41.07
C GLN A 90 3.50 12.93 -41.65
N GLY A 91 4.42 12.36 -42.43
CA GLY A 91 5.50 13.11 -43.07
C GLY A 91 6.34 13.88 -42.06
N GLU A 92 6.59 15.16 -42.33
CA GLU A 92 7.43 16.03 -41.50
C GLU A 92 6.93 16.17 -40.05
N ASP A 93 5.61 16.20 -39.85
CA ASP A 93 4.98 16.29 -38.51
C ASP A 93 5.31 15.04 -37.66
N TRP A 94 5.34 13.85 -38.29
CA TRP A 94 5.74 12.60 -37.62
C TRP A 94 7.24 12.56 -37.37
N GLU A 95 8.04 12.94 -38.36
CA GLU A 95 9.50 12.92 -38.28
C GLU A 95 10.04 13.80 -37.16
N LYS A 96 9.40 14.95 -36.89
CA LYS A 96 9.73 15.86 -35.77
C LYS A 96 9.47 15.25 -34.39
N GLU A 97 8.43 14.43 -34.25
CA GLU A 97 7.96 13.96 -32.94
C GLU A 97 8.34 12.49 -32.65
N LYS A 98 8.65 11.68 -33.66
CA LYS A 98 8.95 10.25 -33.49
C LYS A 98 10.10 9.98 -32.51
N GLY A 99 11.12 10.84 -32.48
CA GLY A 99 12.27 10.70 -31.59
C GLY A 99 11.85 10.82 -30.13
N LYS A 100 11.12 11.90 -29.80
CA LYS A 100 10.59 12.13 -28.45
C LYS A 100 9.68 11.01 -27.98
N ILE A 101 8.77 10.56 -28.85
CA ILE A 101 7.84 9.45 -28.54
C ILE A 101 8.62 8.14 -28.32
N SER A 102 9.63 7.88 -29.14
CA SER A 102 10.50 6.71 -28.99
C SER A 102 11.25 6.75 -27.66
N ASP A 103 11.83 7.90 -27.30
CA ASP A 103 12.56 8.08 -26.05
C ASP A 103 11.65 7.94 -24.83
N GLU A 104 10.44 8.49 -24.90
CA GLU A 104 9.44 8.36 -23.83
C GLU A 104 9.00 6.91 -23.63
N ILE A 105 8.68 6.20 -24.73
CA ILE A 105 8.31 4.78 -24.67
C ILE A 105 9.47 3.95 -24.14
N PHE A 106 10.69 4.19 -24.63
CA PHE A 106 11.89 3.50 -24.18
C PHE A 106 12.13 3.74 -22.70
N SER A 107 12.16 5.01 -22.26
CA SER A 107 12.39 5.38 -20.86
C SER A 107 11.33 4.75 -19.95
N ARG A 108 10.05 4.85 -20.30
CA ARG A 108 8.96 4.22 -19.55
C ARG A 108 9.17 2.72 -19.46
N LYS A 109 9.29 2.02 -20.59
CA LYS A 109 9.49 0.57 -20.60
C LYS A 109 10.74 0.14 -19.84
N PHE A 110 11.83 0.90 -19.99
CA PHE A 110 13.06 0.60 -19.29
C PHE A 110 12.86 0.73 -17.78
N GLN A 111 12.35 1.86 -17.29
CA GLN A 111 12.15 2.09 -15.86
C GLN A 111 11.15 1.12 -15.23
N THR A 112 10.05 0.80 -15.93
CA THR A 112 8.96 0.00 -15.35
C THR A 112 9.13 -1.50 -15.54
N GLU A 113 9.77 -1.95 -16.64
CA GLU A 113 9.80 -3.37 -17.02
C GLU A 113 11.20 -3.97 -17.06
N LYS A 114 12.23 -3.19 -17.45
CA LYS A 114 13.57 -3.76 -17.77
C LYS A 114 14.69 -3.39 -16.82
N LYS A 115 14.54 -2.35 -16.00
CA LYS A 115 15.62 -1.83 -15.16
C LYS A 115 16.13 -2.86 -14.16
N GLU A 116 15.24 -3.55 -13.45
CA GLU A 116 15.64 -4.53 -12.43
C GLU A 116 16.41 -5.71 -13.04
N GLU A 117 15.90 -6.24 -14.17
CA GLU A 117 16.55 -7.29 -14.95
C GLU A 117 17.93 -6.85 -15.44
N TRP A 118 18.00 -5.66 -16.05
CA TRP A 118 19.26 -5.10 -16.55
C TRP A 118 20.28 -4.88 -15.42
N VAL A 119 19.88 -4.29 -14.29
CA VAL A 119 20.77 -4.08 -13.13
C VAL A 119 21.30 -5.41 -12.60
N LYS A 120 20.44 -6.43 -12.48
CA LYS A 120 20.84 -7.77 -12.05
C LYS A 120 21.85 -8.38 -13.02
N GLU A 121 21.56 -8.31 -14.31
CA GLU A 121 22.45 -8.83 -15.36
C GLU A 121 23.82 -8.13 -15.34
N GLN A 122 23.85 -6.80 -15.25
CA GLN A 122 25.10 -6.06 -15.15
C GLN A 122 25.89 -6.44 -13.90
N ARG A 123 25.23 -6.51 -12.74
CA ARG A 123 25.86 -6.93 -11.49
C ARG A 123 26.48 -8.33 -11.62
N ASP A 124 25.75 -9.29 -12.17
CA ASP A 124 26.19 -10.68 -12.25
C ASP A 124 27.30 -10.89 -13.29
N LYS A 125 27.27 -10.15 -14.42
CA LYS A 125 28.26 -10.31 -15.50
C LYS A 125 29.52 -9.47 -15.32
N THR A 126 29.44 -8.30 -14.69
CA THR A 126 30.52 -7.31 -14.73
C THR A 126 31.20 -7.07 -13.39
N ALA A 127 30.51 -7.36 -12.27
CA ALA A 127 31.01 -7.03 -10.94
C ALA A 127 31.33 -8.29 -10.14
N LYS A 128 32.56 -8.38 -9.64
CA LYS A 128 32.89 -9.29 -8.55
C LYS A 128 32.48 -8.64 -7.23
N VAL A 129 31.29 -8.99 -6.72
CA VAL A 129 30.78 -8.46 -5.45
C VAL A 129 31.19 -9.37 -4.29
N GLU A 130 32.04 -8.84 -3.40
CA GLU A 130 32.40 -9.50 -2.14
C GLU A 130 31.65 -8.83 -0.98
N ILE A 131 30.85 -9.60 -0.25
CA ILE A 131 30.10 -9.11 0.92
C ILE A 131 30.95 -9.37 2.17
N LEU A 132 31.53 -8.31 2.71
CA LEU A 132 32.43 -8.38 3.86
C LEU A 132 31.68 -8.40 5.20
N ASP A 133 30.50 -7.79 5.25
CA ASP A 133 29.69 -7.79 6.45
C ASP A 133 29.04 -9.18 6.65
N PRO A 134 29.26 -9.82 7.82
CA PRO A 134 28.83 -11.20 8.01
C PRO A 134 27.31 -11.37 8.12
N THR A 135 26.55 -10.37 8.59
CA THR A 135 25.07 -10.49 8.63
C THR A 135 24.48 -10.28 7.24
N LEU A 136 25.02 -9.34 6.45
CA LEU A 136 24.63 -9.17 5.04
C LEU A 136 25.00 -10.39 4.20
N LEU A 137 26.17 -10.99 4.46
CA LEU A 137 26.59 -12.22 3.79
C LEU A 137 25.65 -13.37 4.16
N GLY A 138 25.32 -13.52 5.45
CA GLY A 138 24.38 -14.53 5.94
C GLY A 138 23.02 -14.41 5.27
N TYR A 139 22.47 -13.19 5.24
CA TYR A 139 21.20 -12.90 4.55
C TYR A 139 21.27 -13.22 3.05
N HIS A 140 22.31 -12.78 2.35
CA HIS A 140 22.46 -13.04 0.91
C HIS A 140 22.60 -14.54 0.58
N LEU A 141 23.28 -15.30 1.43
CA LEU A 141 23.40 -16.76 1.29
C LEU A 141 22.06 -17.46 1.57
N ALA A 142 21.30 -17.00 2.56
CA ALA A 142 19.97 -17.50 2.87
C ALA A 142 18.98 -17.32 1.71
N GLN A 143 19.01 -16.17 1.03
CA GLN A 143 18.20 -15.92 -0.19
C GLN A 143 18.53 -16.86 -1.35
N LYS A 144 19.67 -17.57 -1.27
CA LYS A 144 20.09 -18.59 -2.23
C LYS A 144 19.96 -20.01 -1.67
N GLU A 145 19.24 -20.17 -0.55
CA GLU A 145 19.02 -21.42 0.17
C GLU A 145 20.33 -22.12 0.60
N LYS A 146 21.43 -21.37 0.73
CA LYS A 146 22.72 -21.87 1.20
C LYS A 146 22.79 -21.84 2.72
N TRP A 147 21.95 -22.66 3.35
CA TRP A 147 21.68 -22.58 4.79
C TRP A 147 22.91 -22.82 5.66
N ALA A 148 23.77 -23.78 5.30
CA ALA A 148 24.97 -24.08 6.06
C ALA A 148 25.98 -22.91 6.05
N GLU A 149 26.22 -22.32 4.88
CA GLU A 149 27.11 -21.16 4.73
C GLU A 149 26.50 -19.91 5.36
N ALA A 150 25.18 -19.72 5.24
CA ALA A 150 24.47 -18.64 5.91
C ALA A 150 24.63 -18.72 7.44
N ALA A 151 24.47 -19.92 8.01
CA ALA A 151 24.67 -20.16 9.44
C ALA A 151 26.10 -19.81 9.87
N GLN A 152 27.11 -20.26 9.11
CA GLN A 152 28.51 -19.90 9.37
C GLN A 152 28.76 -18.39 9.35
N ALA A 153 28.12 -17.67 8.42
CA ALA A 153 28.22 -16.22 8.35
C ALA A 153 27.61 -15.55 9.59
N TYR A 154 26.42 -15.95 10.03
CA TYR A 154 25.80 -15.43 11.24
C TYR A 154 26.54 -15.83 12.52
N GLU A 155 27.08 -17.05 12.61
CA GLU A 155 27.97 -17.47 13.71
C GLU A 155 29.24 -16.61 13.77
N LYS A 156 29.80 -16.25 12.61
CA LYS A 156 30.90 -15.29 12.53
C LYS A 156 30.46 -13.90 12.98
N ALA A 157 29.25 -13.46 12.61
CA ALA A 157 28.70 -12.18 13.04
C ALA A 157 28.61 -12.09 14.56
N LEU A 158 28.13 -13.13 15.25
CA LEU A 158 28.00 -13.14 16.71
C LEU A 158 29.33 -13.06 17.48
N LYS A 159 30.47 -13.30 16.81
CA LYS A 159 31.82 -13.07 17.38
C LYS A 159 32.27 -11.62 17.24
N ASP A 160 31.63 -10.83 16.37
CA ASP A 160 31.90 -9.42 16.15
C ASP A 160 31.25 -8.56 17.24
N LYS A 161 31.97 -7.54 17.72
CA LYS A 161 31.48 -6.61 18.74
C LYS A 161 30.21 -5.87 18.30
N ARG A 162 30.01 -5.70 16.99
CA ARG A 162 28.83 -5.06 16.40
C ARG A 162 27.55 -5.85 16.61
N TYR A 163 27.63 -7.18 16.62
CA TYR A 163 26.44 -8.06 16.57
C TYR A 163 26.30 -9.00 17.77
N LYS A 164 27.34 -9.15 18.60
CA LYS A 164 27.33 -10.06 19.77
C LYS A 164 26.18 -9.83 20.77
N ASN A 165 25.56 -8.65 20.74
CA ASN A 165 24.42 -8.28 21.59
C ASN A 165 23.19 -7.83 20.75
N ASP A 166 23.17 -8.11 19.44
CA ASP A 166 22.05 -7.74 18.56
C ASP A 166 21.07 -8.91 18.46
N LEU A 167 19.88 -8.74 19.03
CA LEU A 167 18.85 -9.79 19.04
C LEU A 167 18.51 -10.26 17.63
N ARG A 168 18.41 -9.35 16.65
CA ARG A 168 18.06 -9.68 15.27
C ARG A 168 19.04 -10.67 14.64
N THR A 169 20.34 -10.55 14.94
CA THR A 169 21.37 -11.49 14.49
C THR A 169 21.16 -12.89 15.08
N PHE A 170 20.80 -12.98 16.36
CA PHE A 170 20.45 -14.27 16.98
C PHE A 170 19.19 -14.88 16.37
N LEU A 171 18.11 -14.09 16.21
CA LEU A 171 16.86 -14.56 15.62
C LEU A 171 17.08 -15.04 14.18
N ALA A 172 17.85 -14.28 13.39
CA ALA A 172 18.22 -14.69 12.03
C ALA A 172 19.00 -16.01 12.03
N LEU A 173 19.98 -16.19 12.91
CA LEU A 173 20.72 -17.45 13.01
C LEU A 173 19.82 -18.64 13.39
N ALA A 174 18.90 -18.44 14.35
CA ALA A 174 17.96 -19.48 14.74
C ALA A 174 17.04 -19.88 13.57
N GLU A 175 16.57 -18.90 12.81
CA GLU A 175 15.78 -19.12 11.60
C GLU A 175 16.57 -19.88 10.53
N ILE A 176 17.83 -19.52 10.29
CA ILE A 176 18.69 -20.25 9.34
C ILE A 176 18.88 -21.71 9.76
N TYR A 177 19.08 -21.99 11.05
CA TYR A 177 19.17 -23.36 11.53
C TYR A 177 17.83 -24.11 11.41
N LYS A 178 16.69 -23.44 11.59
CA LYS A 178 15.36 -24.00 11.35
C LYS A 178 15.18 -24.40 9.89
N GLU A 179 15.51 -23.53 8.94
CA GLU A 179 15.43 -23.82 7.50
C GLU A 179 16.42 -24.93 7.08
N ALA A 180 17.58 -25.00 7.74
CA ALA A 180 18.52 -26.12 7.61
C ALA A 180 18.02 -27.44 8.24
N LYS A 181 16.83 -27.45 8.86
CA LYS A 181 16.25 -28.56 9.64
C LYS A 181 17.11 -29.02 10.82
N ASN A 182 18.00 -28.16 11.31
CA ASN A 182 18.81 -28.40 12.49
C ASN A 182 18.15 -27.72 13.71
N PHE A 183 17.05 -28.30 14.17
CA PHE A 183 16.22 -27.70 15.21
C PHE A 183 16.92 -27.58 16.57
N ASP A 184 17.80 -28.52 16.90
CA ASP A 184 18.54 -28.46 18.17
C ASP A 184 19.54 -27.30 18.15
N ALA A 185 20.27 -27.12 17.04
CA ALA A 185 21.13 -25.94 16.88
C ALA A 185 20.33 -24.63 16.88
N ALA A 186 19.13 -24.61 16.28
CA ALA A 186 18.25 -23.45 16.29
C ALA A 186 17.84 -23.05 17.72
N LEU A 187 17.49 -24.03 18.56
CA LEU A 187 17.12 -23.80 19.95
C LEU A 187 18.32 -23.40 20.82
N ASP A 188 19.50 -23.97 20.56
CA ASP A 188 20.74 -23.64 21.26
C ASP A 188 21.18 -22.17 21.07
N VAL A 189 20.75 -21.52 19.97
CA VAL A 189 20.97 -20.07 19.78
C VAL A 189 20.41 -19.27 20.97
N PHE A 190 19.24 -19.64 21.49
CA PHE A 190 18.60 -18.91 22.58
C PHE A 190 19.28 -19.11 23.93
N LEU A 191 20.01 -20.22 24.12
CA LEU A 191 20.79 -20.45 25.33
C LEU A 191 21.97 -19.47 25.43
N ARG A 192 22.51 -19.08 24.26
CA ARG A 192 23.64 -18.15 24.10
C ARG A 192 23.26 -16.68 24.18
N LEU A 193 21.96 -16.34 24.24
CA LEU A 193 21.52 -14.95 24.34
C LEU A 193 22.05 -14.28 25.61
N PRO A 194 22.47 -13.00 25.53
CA PRO A 194 22.67 -12.14 26.69
C PRO A 194 21.43 -12.11 27.60
N LYS A 195 21.64 -12.01 28.92
CA LYS A 195 20.57 -12.07 29.92
C LYS A 195 19.42 -11.08 29.65
N ASN A 196 19.74 -9.88 29.19
CA ASN A 196 18.76 -8.82 28.88
C ASN A 196 17.92 -9.11 27.63
N LEU A 197 18.30 -10.07 26.79
CA LEU A 197 17.58 -10.42 25.56
C LEU A 197 16.76 -11.71 25.69
N LYS A 198 17.00 -12.52 26.73
CA LYS A 198 16.34 -13.84 26.89
C LYS A 198 14.84 -13.76 27.06
N GLU A 199 14.36 -12.68 27.68
CA GLU A 199 12.96 -12.48 28.00
C GLU A 199 12.21 -11.68 26.91
N ASP A 200 12.84 -11.41 25.77
CA ASP A 200 12.23 -10.68 24.67
C ASP A 200 11.11 -11.50 24.03
N PHE A 201 9.98 -10.84 23.73
CA PHE A 201 8.81 -11.45 23.08
C PHE A 201 9.16 -12.23 21.82
N GLN A 202 10.03 -11.70 20.96
CA GLN A 202 10.39 -12.32 19.69
C GLN A 202 11.13 -13.65 19.88
N VAL A 203 11.85 -13.82 21.00
CA VAL A 203 12.51 -15.10 21.32
C VAL A 203 11.49 -16.22 21.50
N TYR A 204 10.37 -15.94 22.15
CA TYR A 204 9.32 -16.94 22.36
C TYR A 204 8.54 -17.23 21.08
N MET A 205 8.27 -16.19 20.26
CA MET A 205 7.63 -16.36 18.97
C MET A 205 8.47 -17.23 18.02
N THR A 206 9.77 -16.95 17.89
CA THR A 206 10.66 -17.75 17.04
C THR A 206 10.80 -19.18 17.57
N LYS A 207 10.85 -19.39 18.89
CA LYS A 207 10.82 -20.74 19.47
C LYS A 207 9.55 -21.50 19.08
N ALA A 208 8.38 -20.86 19.14
CA ALA A 208 7.12 -21.49 18.73
C ALA A 208 7.17 -21.94 17.26
N GLU A 209 7.74 -21.14 16.37
CA GLU A 209 7.91 -21.50 14.95
C GLU A 209 8.88 -22.66 14.75
N ILE A 210 9.98 -22.72 15.52
CA ILE A 210 10.92 -23.83 15.50
C ILE A 210 10.26 -25.12 16.00
N TYR A 211 9.53 -25.07 17.11
CA TYR A 211 8.81 -26.24 17.62
C TYR A 211 7.69 -26.70 16.68
N LYS A 212 7.03 -25.77 15.99
CA LYS A 212 6.08 -26.07 14.92
C LYS A 212 6.75 -26.84 13.79
N ALA A 213 7.91 -26.38 13.32
CA ALA A 213 8.67 -27.07 12.28
C ALA A 213 9.18 -28.45 12.75
N LYS A 214 9.48 -28.61 14.05
CA LYS A 214 9.86 -29.89 14.68
C LYS A 214 8.68 -30.84 14.92
N GLY A 215 7.44 -30.33 14.94
CA GLY A 215 6.23 -31.10 15.23
C GLY A 215 5.94 -31.32 16.72
N ASP A 216 6.50 -30.48 17.60
CA ASP A 216 6.38 -30.63 19.07
C ASP A 216 5.24 -29.75 19.62
N GLN A 217 4.02 -30.30 19.63
CA GLN A 217 2.81 -29.55 20.00
C GLN A 217 2.84 -28.97 21.42
N ASP A 218 3.38 -29.72 22.38
CA ASP A 218 3.46 -29.26 23.77
C ASP A 218 4.39 -28.05 23.89
N GLN A 219 5.55 -28.11 23.23
CA GLN A 219 6.51 -27.00 23.26
C GLN A 219 6.04 -25.77 22.48
N ILE A 220 5.26 -25.95 21.40
CA ILE A 220 4.62 -24.83 20.70
C ILE A 220 3.69 -24.07 21.66
N LYS A 221 2.81 -24.79 22.36
CA LYS A 221 1.89 -24.20 23.33
C LYS A 221 2.65 -23.47 24.44
N GLN A 222 3.67 -24.09 25.03
CA GLN A 222 4.48 -23.45 26.07
C GLN A 222 5.19 -22.18 25.58
N ALA A 223 5.72 -22.20 24.36
CA ALA A 223 6.36 -21.04 23.76
C ALA A 223 5.36 -19.89 23.53
N LEU A 224 4.15 -20.18 23.05
CA LEU A 224 3.11 -19.16 22.84
C LEU A 224 2.58 -18.58 24.14
N LEU A 225 2.41 -19.39 25.20
CA LEU A 225 2.06 -18.88 26.54
C LEU A 225 3.18 -18.01 27.12
N GLY A 226 4.44 -18.37 26.86
CA GLY A 226 5.59 -17.54 27.18
C GLY A 226 5.54 -16.20 26.44
N ALA A 227 5.26 -16.20 25.14
CA ALA A 227 5.11 -14.99 24.33
C ALA A 227 3.95 -14.11 24.83
N GLU A 228 2.80 -14.70 25.17
CA GLU A 228 1.68 -13.99 25.78
C GLU A 228 2.09 -13.29 27.08
N THR A 229 2.85 -13.97 27.93
CA THR A 229 3.36 -13.42 29.18
C THR A 229 4.28 -12.22 28.91
N LYS A 230 5.14 -12.31 27.89
CA LYS A 230 6.08 -11.22 27.54
C LYS A 230 5.42 -10.05 26.81
N ALA A 231 4.32 -10.30 26.10
CA ALA A 231 3.51 -9.24 25.52
C ALA A 231 2.86 -8.33 26.57
N GLY A 232 2.62 -8.84 27.78
CA GLY A 232 1.96 -8.07 28.85
C GLY A 232 0.56 -7.64 28.43
N ASP A 233 0.34 -6.33 28.36
CA ASP A 233 -0.91 -5.70 27.95
C ASP A 233 -0.84 -5.08 26.53
N GLU A 234 0.26 -5.29 25.80
CA GLU A 234 0.44 -4.78 24.44
C GLU A 234 -0.47 -5.54 23.45
N ILE A 235 -1.65 -4.98 23.17
CA ILE A 235 -2.69 -5.60 22.33
C ILE A 235 -2.14 -6.04 20.96
N PHE A 236 -1.24 -5.26 20.36
CA PHE A 236 -0.63 -5.62 19.07
C PHE A 236 0.15 -6.93 19.16
N LEU A 237 0.94 -7.12 20.22
CA LEU A 237 1.72 -8.34 20.43
C LEU A 237 0.81 -9.52 20.82
N LEU A 238 -0.18 -9.27 21.69
CA LEU A 238 -1.18 -10.29 22.07
C LEU A 238 -1.96 -10.80 20.85
N ASN A 239 -2.33 -9.92 19.91
CA ASN A 239 -2.99 -10.32 18.67
C ASN A 239 -2.10 -11.18 17.76
N GLN A 240 -0.78 -10.96 17.73
CA GLN A 240 0.14 -11.84 17.01
C GLN A 240 0.15 -13.25 17.62
N VAL A 241 0.18 -13.35 18.95
CA VAL A 241 0.10 -14.65 19.65
C VAL A 241 -1.23 -15.33 19.39
N LEU A 242 -2.34 -14.58 19.49
CA LEU A 242 -3.68 -15.09 19.24
C LEU A 242 -3.83 -15.65 17.82
N ALA A 243 -3.32 -14.93 16.82
CA ALA A 243 -3.33 -15.40 15.44
C ALA A 243 -2.62 -16.76 15.29
N LYS A 244 -1.46 -16.93 15.96
CA LYS A 244 -0.73 -18.20 15.98
C LYS A 244 -1.48 -19.30 16.72
N MET A 245 -2.06 -19.01 17.89
CA MET A 245 -2.87 -19.99 18.64
C MET A 245 -4.06 -20.48 17.82
N LYS A 246 -4.74 -19.59 17.08
CA LYS A 246 -5.84 -19.95 16.16
C LYS A 246 -5.35 -20.78 14.97
N GLU A 247 -4.25 -20.39 14.35
CA GLU A 247 -3.62 -21.13 13.24
C GLU A 247 -3.30 -22.58 13.62
N LEU A 248 -2.98 -22.81 14.91
CA LEU A 248 -2.60 -24.10 15.47
C LEU A 248 -3.74 -24.83 16.19
N GLU A 249 -4.98 -24.33 16.07
CA GLU A 249 -6.17 -24.92 16.69
C GLU A 249 -6.09 -25.07 18.23
N LEU A 250 -5.29 -24.22 18.90
CA LEU A 250 -5.22 -24.13 20.37
C LEU A 250 -6.44 -23.38 20.91
N THR A 251 -7.62 -23.97 20.73
CA THR A 251 -8.93 -23.32 20.91
C THR A 251 -9.17 -22.79 22.32
N THR A 252 -8.71 -23.52 23.34
CA THR A 252 -8.91 -23.13 24.75
C THR A 252 -8.02 -21.94 25.12
N GLU A 253 -6.74 -21.99 24.75
CA GLU A 253 -5.77 -20.92 24.99
C GLU A 253 -6.11 -19.67 24.19
N ALA A 254 -6.49 -19.84 22.91
CA ALA A 254 -6.94 -18.75 22.07
C ALA A 254 -8.16 -18.03 22.68
N LYS A 255 -9.13 -18.78 23.20
CA LYS A 255 -10.31 -18.19 23.84
C LYS A 255 -9.96 -17.41 25.10
N ALA A 256 -9.09 -17.96 25.95
CA ALA A 256 -8.62 -17.27 27.15
C ALA A 256 -7.89 -15.95 26.80
N LEU A 257 -7.06 -15.97 25.75
CA LEU A 257 -6.35 -14.79 25.28
C LEU A 257 -7.28 -13.74 24.65
N GLU A 258 -8.32 -14.15 23.91
CA GLU A 258 -9.37 -13.24 23.43
C GLU A 258 -10.06 -12.51 24.58
N ASP A 259 -10.44 -13.24 25.63
CA ASP A 259 -11.11 -12.67 26.78
C ASP A 259 -10.18 -11.68 27.51
N LYS A 260 -8.90 -12.00 27.65
CA LYS A 260 -7.88 -11.07 28.18
C LYS A 260 -7.76 -9.81 27.34
N ILE A 261 -7.68 -9.92 26.00
CA ILE A 261 -7.59 -8.78 25.10
C ILE A 261 -8.84 -7.89 25.24
N ALA A 262 -10.03 -8.48 25.33
CA ALA A 262 -11.28 -7.73 25.49
C ALA A 262 -11.30 -6.93 26.80
N VAL A 263 -10.79 -7.49 27.90
CA VAL A 263 -10.65 -6.78 29.18
C VAL A 263 -9.70 -5.58 29.06
N ILE A 264 -8.55 -5.76 28.42
CA ILE A 264 -7.57 -4.67 28.21
C ILE A 264 -8.18 -3.57 27.34
N GLN A 265 -8.88 -3.94 26.25
CA GLN A 265 -9.56 -2.99 25.36
C GLN A 265 -10.63 -2.19 26.11
N ALA A 266 -11.44 -2.83 26.95
CA ALA A 266 -12.45 -2.15 27.75
C ALA A 266 -11.83 -1.16 28.74
N ARG A 267 -10.71 -1.52 29.38
CA ARG A 267 -9.95 -0.63 30.26
C ARG A 267 -9.44 0.60 29.50
N ILE A 268 -8.79 0.39 28.36
CA ILE A 268 -8.26 1.48 27.52
C ILE A 268 -9.39 2.40 27.03
N ALA A 269 -10.52 1.84 26.62
CA ALA A 269 -11.68 2.63 26.17
C ALA A 269 -12.21 3.54 27.28
N LYS A 270 -12.28 3.03 28.51
CA LYS A 270 -12.69 3.80 29.68
C LYS A 270 -11.69 4.90 30.03
N GLU A 271 -10.39 4.61 30.03
CA GLU A 271 -9.33 5.60 30.26
C GLU A 271 -9.37 6.72 29.20
N GLN A 272 -9.63 6.37 27.94
CA GLN A 272 -9.76 7.34 26.86
C GLN A 272 -11.01 8.22 27.03
N GLU A 273 -12.13 7.64 27.47
CA GLU A 273 -13.35 8.40 27.78
C GLU A 273 -13.12 9.41 28.92
N GLU A 274 -12.49 8.97 30.01
CA GLU A 274 -12.12 9.84 31.14
C GLU A 274 -11.15 10.94 30.71
N PHE A 275 -10.13 10.61 29.91
CA PHE A 275 -9.21 11.60 29.35
C PHE A 275 -9.90 12.63 28.46
N ASN A 276 -10.80 12.18 27.57
CA ASN A 276 -11.56 13.08 26.70
C ASN A 276 -12.45 14.03 27.52
N LYS A 277 -13.03 13.54 28.61
CA LYS A 277 -13.82 14.38 29.53
C LYS A 277 -12.96 15.46 30.20
N ILE A 278 -11.79 15.08 30.72
CA ILE A 278 -10.84 16.04 31.32
C ILE A 278 -10.40 17.09 30.29
N LEU A 279 -10.06 16.65 29.08
CA LEU A 279 -9.66 17.55 27.99
C LEU A 279 -10.76 18.55 27.63
N GLN A 280 -12.02 18.08 27.60
CA GLN A 280 -13.17 18.96 27.36
C GLN A 280 -13.33 20.00 28.48
N GLU A 281 -13.25 19.57 29.75
CA GLU A 281 -13.33 20.48 30.90
C GLU A 281 -12.20 21.52 30.91
N GLU A 282 -10.99 21.16 30.50
CA GLU A 282 -9.86 22.10 30.34
C GLU A 282 -10.07 23.08 29.20
N GLN A 283 -10.57 22.62 28.05
CA GLN A 283 -10.90 23.48 26.91
C GLN A 283 -12.00 24.49 27.25
N GLU A 284 -13.01 24.08 28.02
CA GLU A 284 -14.06 24.98 28.52
C GLU A 284 -13.48 26.05 29.45
N LYS A 285 -12.55 25.70 30.36
CA LYS A 285 -11.87 26.67 31.24
C LYS A 285 -11.01 27.68 30.48
N ILE A 286 -10.26 27.24 29.47
CA ILE A 286 -9.45 28.12 28.61
C ILE A 286 -10.37 29.05 27.79
N GLY A 287 -11.48 28.53 27.27
CA GLY A 287 -12.48 29.33 26.56
C GLY A 287 -13.11 30.42 27.44
N VAL A 288 -13.37 30.11 28.71
CA VAL A 288 -13.87 31.07 29.70
C VAL A 288 -12.80 32.10 30.07
N GLN A 289 -11.54 31.70 30.28
CA GLN A 289 -10.43 32.63 30.57
C GLN A 289 -10.16 33.61 29.41
N ASN A 290 -10.18 33.13 28.17
CA ASN A 290 -10.00 33.99 27.00
C ASN A 290 -11.15 34.99 26.83
N GLN A 291 -12.39 34.61 27.19
CA GLN A 291 -13.52 35.53 27.23
C GLN A 291 -13.40 36.55 28.36
N GLU A 292 -12.90 36.15 29.54
CA GLU A 292 -12.67 37.08 30.66
C GLU A 292 -11.54 38.08 30.37
N GLU A 293 -10.45 37.68 29.71
CA GLU A 293 -9.38 38.60 29.27
C GLU A 293 -9.86 39.57 28.18
N GLU A 294 -10.69 39.12 27.23
CA GLU A 294 -11.28 39.96 26.17
C GLU A 294 -12.28 41.01 26.72
N ILE A 295 -12.94 40.71 27.85
CA ILE A 295 -13.85 41.65 28.53
C ILE A 295 -13.08 42.73 29.32
N VAL A 296 -11.88 42.41 29.82
CA VAL A 296 -11.06 43.35 30.63
C VAL A 296 -10.33 44.39 29.76
N GLU A 297 -10.09 44.13 28.47
CA GLU A 297 -9.46 45.09 27.54
C GLU A 297 -10.44 46.07 26.86
N THR A 298 -11.52 46.49 27.51
CA THR A 298 -12.29 47.66 27.05
C THR A 298 -11.79 48.94 27.74
N PRO A 299 -11.23 49.93 27.01
CA PRO A 299 -10.67 51.12 27.62
C PRO A 299 -11.76 52.02 28.18
N SER A 300 -11.60 52.41 29.45
CA SER A 300 -12.36 53.50 30.05
C SER A 300 -11.93 54.83 29.43
N ASP A 301 -12.52 55.19 28.29
CA ASP A 301 -12.58 56.57 27.82
C ASP A 301 -14.04 57.01 27.81
N THR A 302 -14.43 57.83 28.78
CA THR A 302 -15.10 59.11 28.50
C THR A 302 -15.37 59.94 29.77
N ASN A 303 -14.91 61.19 29.66
CA ASN A 303 -15.19 62.42 30.43
C ASN A 303 -14.44 62.69 31.74
#